data_AF-A0A7S2X7Z7-F1
#
_entry.id   AF-A0A7S2X7Z7-F1
#
_cell.length_a   1.000
_cell.length_b   1.000
_cell.length_c   1.000
_cell.angle_alpha   90.00
_cell.angle_beta   90.00
_cell.angle_gamma   90.00
#
_symmetry.space_group_name_H-M   'P 1'
#
loop_
_entity.id
_entity.type
_entity.pdbx_description
1 polymer ?
#
loop_
_entity_poly.entity_id
_entity_poly.type
_entity_poly.pdbx_seq_one_letter_code
_entity_poly.pdbx_strand_id
1 'polypeptide(L)'
;SVMPMSPNLLLCTILLPCISFSAPTARCASRVRAPVNRFRLPALKLSQSFTPKMHSAEVEGRESLRVRASDVDSTVSLLDAFCNVDTGEGCEEDEGEAVSVELELDLGSGKVPVPAVFELNAPTNSIKSYQLGMPLGIVFEDVDDGKIKVAELDPNGSAVRNGVEVGDILRATTCVVQKKRADFTYWVGGVGESGKTKALFTTDGASFGKAMAEIKSNAQLDGFVTLVLERPASQTATSS
;
A
#
# COMPACT_ATOMS: atom_id res chain seq x y z
N SER A 1 -44.16 -37.21 12.08
CA SER A 1 -42.87 -37.92 12.13
C SER A 1 -41.87 -36.96 12.75
N VAL A 2 -41.53 -37.20 14.02
CA VAL A 2 -40.74 -36.31 14.88
C VAL A 2 -39.31 -36.82 14.86
N MET A 3 -38.36 -36.02 14.37
CA MET A 3 -36.95 -36.36 14.44
C MET A 3 -36.35 -35.82 15.76
N PRO A 4 -35.58 -36.64 16.50
CA PRO A 4 -34.95 -36.20 17.74
C PRO A 4 -33.63 -35.46 17.48
N MET A 5 -33.38 -34.47 18.34
CA MET A 5 -32.13 -33.75 18.52
C MET A 5 -31.01 -34.64 19.06
N SER A 6 -29.76 -34.32 18.69
CA SER A 6 -28.56 -34.75 19.41
C SER A 6 -27.58 -33.58 19.54
N PRO A 7 -27.23 -33.16 20.77
CA PRO A 7 -26.20 -32.16 21.04
C PRO A 7 -24.86 -32.84 21.34
N ASN A 8 -23.83 -32.61 20.52
CA ASN A 8 -22.45 -32.96 20.86
C ASN A 8 -21.76 -31.75 21.48
N LEU A 9 -21.80 -31.70 22.82
CA LEU A 9 -20.89 -30.95 23.67
C LEU A 9 -19.51 -31.62 23.63
N LEU A 10 -18.54 -30.98 22.97
CA LEU A 10 -17.14 -31.35 23.10
C LEU A 10 -16.41 -30.22 23.83
N LEU A 11 -16.29 -30.43 25.15
CA LEU A 11 -15.40 -29.74 26.06
C LEU A 11 -13.97 -29.79 25.49
N CYS A 12 -13.41 -28.64 25.12
CA CYS A 12 -11.98 -28.51 24.87
C CYS A 12 -11.36 -27.71 26.03
N THR A 13 -10.93 -28.43 27.05
CA THR A 13 -10.19 -27.92 28.20
C THR A 13 -8.72 -27.77 27.80
N ILE A 14 -8.29 -26.56 27.42
CA ILE A 14 -6.87 -26.27 27.20
C ILE A 14 -6.31 -25.58 28.44
N LEU A 15 -5.46 -26.34 29.13
CA LEU A 15 -4.64 -25.96 30.27
C LEU A 15 -3.66 -24.84 29.89
N LEU A 16 -3.80 -23.69 30.54
CA LEU A 16 -2.80 -22.62 30.55
C LEU A 16 -1.67 -22.97 31.54
N PRO A 17 -0.39 -23.00 31.13
CA PRO A 17 0.72 -23.10 32.07
C PRO A 17 0.94 -21.77 32.79
N CYS A 18 0.87 -21.81 34.12
CA CYS A 18 1.28 -20.74 35.02
C CYS A 18 2.77 -20.43 34.85
N ILE A 19 3.10 -19.34 34.15
CA ILE A 19 4.47 -18.81 34.13
C ILE A 19 4.65 -17.97 35.40
N SER A 20 5.48 -18.50 36.30
CA SER A 20 5.84 -17.89 37.57
C SER A 20 6.75 -16.68 37.34
N PHE A 21 6.29 -15.51 37.76
CA PHE A 21 7.02 -14.25 37.72
C PHE A 21 8.12 -14.26 38.80
N SER A 22 9.36 -14.57 38.42
CA SER A 22 10.52 -14.45 39.30
C SER A 22 11.02 -13.00 39.30
N ALA A 23 10.73 -12.27 40.37
CA ALA A 23 11.25 -10.92 40.61
C ALA A 23 12.78 -10.92 40.77
N PRO A 24 13.53 -10.05 40.07
CA PRO A 24 14.94 -9.86 40.36
C PRO A 24 15.14 -9.01 41.61
N THR A 25 15.80 -9.62 42.58
CA THR A 25 16.28 -9.04 43.85
C THR A 25 17.14 -7.79 43.64
N ALA A 26 16.85 -6.78 44.44
CA ALA A 26 17.64 -5.57 44.64
C ALA A 26 19.11 -5.89 44.97
N ARG A 27 20.04 -5.22 44.29
CA ARG A 27 21.43 -5.06 44.75
C ARG A 27 21.68 -3.63 45.19
N CYS A 28 22.16 -3.53 46.42
CA CYS A 28 22.67 -2.35 47.10
C CYS A 28 23.82 -1.66 46.34
N ALA A 29 23.70 -0.33 46.29
CA ALA A 29 24.71 0.68 46.63
C ALA A 29 26.20 0.42 46.32
N SER A 30 26.76 1.27 45.46
CA SER A 30 28.02 1.97 45.76
C SER A 30 28.02 3.35 45.11
N ARG A 31 27.94 4.37 45.96
CA ARG A 31 27.85 5.79 45.65
C ARG A 31 29.27 6.35 45.47
N VAL A 32 29.76 6.43 44.24
CA VAL A 32 30.99 7.17 43.93
C VAL A 32 30.59 8.59 43.51
N ARG A 33 30.84 9.57 44.38
CA ARG A 33 30.65 11.00 44.10
C ARG A 33 31.79 11.48 43.19
N ALA A 34 31.48 11.76 41.93
CA ALA A 34 32.33 12.58 41.08
C ALA A 34 32.08 14.07 41.36
N PRO A 35 33.11 14.94 41.35
CA PRO A 35 32.93 16.39 41.52
C PRO A 35 32.30 17.00 40.26
N VAL A 36 31.07 17.50 40.41
CA VAL A 36 30.37 18.25 39.36
C VAL A 36 30.89 19.69 39.37
N ASN A 37 31.75 20.01 38.41
CA ASN A 37 32.16 21.38 38.12
C ASN A 37 30.95 22.12 37.51
N ARG A 38 30.33 23.01 38.30
CA ARG A 38 29.23 23.89 37.85
C ARG A 38 29.79 24.99 36.94
N PHE A 39 29.86 24.73 35.64
CA PHE A 39 29.88 25.80 34.65
C PHE A 39 28.49 26.42 34.55
N ARG A 40 28.33 27.63 35.12
CA ARG A 40 27.17 28.50 34.87
C ARG A 40 27.24 28.98 33.43
N LEU A 41 26.41 28.41 32.56
CA LEU A 41 26.10 29.03 31.26
C LEU A 41 25.01 30.11 31.47
N PRO A 42 25.14 31.28 30.83
CA PRO A 42 24.12 32.33 30.91
C PRO A 42 22.84 31.88 30.20
N ALA A 43 21.71 32.06 30.89
CA ALA A 43 20.38 31.81 30.36
C ALA A 43 20.04 32.83 29.27
N LEU A 44 20.23 32.46 28.00
CA LEU A 44 19.64 33.17 26.88
C LEU A 44 18.18 32.75 26.75
N LYS A 45 17.28 33.63 27.22
CA LYS A 45 15.85 33.59 26.90
C LYS A 45 15.68 33.93 25.41
N LEU A 46 15.56 32.92 24.57
CA LEU A 46 14.93 33.04 23.25
C LEU A 46 13.62 32.24 23.29
N SER A 47 12.55 32.86 23.81
CA SER A 47 11.18 32.42 23.53
C SER A 47 10.78 32.98 22.17
N GLN A 48 11.31 32.41 21.09
CA GLN A 48 10.67 32.56 19.79
C GLN A 48 9.65 31.45 19.68
N SER A 49 8.39 31.81 19.92
CA SER A 49 7.23 31.01 19.56
C SER A 49 7.24 30.85 18.03
N PHE A 50 7.87 29.77 17.56
CA PHE A 50 7.68 29.29 16.20
C PHE A 50 6.27 28.71 16.14
N THR A 51 5.32 29.52 15.68
CA THR A 51 4.09 28.98 15.11
C THR A 51 4.47 28.47 13.72
N PRO A 52 4.45 27.15 13.45
CA PRO A 52 4.60 26.68 12.09
C PRO A 52 3.40 27.19 11.31
N LYS A 53 3.64 28.16 10.41
CA LYS A 53 2.70 28.46 9.32
C LYS A 53 2.67 27.21 8.44
N MET A 54 1.73 26.30 8.74
CA MET A 54 1.35 25.27 7.79
C MET A 54 0.68 25.99 6.62
N HIS A 55 1.48 26.31 5.61
CA HIS A 55 0.93 26.52 4.29
C HIS A 55 0.42 25.16 3.82
N SER A 56 -0.89 24.94 3.95
CA SER A 56 -1.60 23.98 3.11
C SER A 56 -1.37 24.43 1.68
N ALA A 57 -0.34 23.91 1.04
CA ALA A 57 -0.25 23.91 -0.41
C ALA A 57 -1.27 22.87 -0.86
N GLU A 58 -2.46 23.36 -1.20
CA GLU A 58 -3.39 22.65 -2.06
C GLU A 58 -2.66 22.45 -3.40
N VAL A 59 -1.90 21.37 -3.49
CA VAL A 59 -1.38 20.90 -4.77
C VAL A 59 -2.58 20.23 -5.41
N GLU A 60 -3.35 21.01 -6.17
CA GLU A 60 -4.23 20.48 -7.20
C GLU A 60 -3.35 19.67 -8.16
N GLY A 61 -3.24 18.37 -7.86
CA GLY A 61 -2.63 17.39 -8.72
C GLY A 61 -3.37 17.46 -10.05
N ARG A 62 -2.69 18.00 -11.07
CA ARG A 62 -3.14 17.90 -12.45
C ARG A 62 -3.12 16.42 -12.82
N GLU A 63 -4.27 15.79 -12.66
CA GLU A 63 -4.57 14.45 -13.13
C GLU A 63 -4.62 14.49 -14.66
N SER A 64 -3.46 14.38 -15.32
CA SER A 64 -3.40 14.19 -16.78
C SER A 64 -3.64 12.72 -17.09
N LEU A 65 -4.90 12.29 -16.89
CA LEU A 65 -5.36 10.96 -17.21
C LEU A 65 -5.53 10.86 -18.73
N ARG A 66 -4.50 10.37 -19.43
CA ARG A 66 -4.58 10.04 -20.86
C ARG A 66 -5.03 8.59 -20.98
N VAL A 67 -6.35 8.37 -20.98
CA VAL A 67 -6.90 7.06 -21.38
C VAL A 67 -6.62 6.90 -22.87
N ARG A 68 -5.58 6.15 -23.23
CA ARG A 68 -5.48 5.56 -24.56
C ARG A 68 -6.22 4.23 -24.49
N ALA A 69 -7.49 4.23 -24.89
CA ALA A 69 -8.11 3.00 -25.34
C ALA A 69 -7.27 2.51 -26.52
N SER A 70 -6.65 1.34 -26.40
CA SER A 70 -5.96 0.71 -27.51
C SER A 70 -7.01 0.31 -28.55
N ASP A 71 -7.14 1.09 -29.62
CA ASP A 71 -7.85 0.66 -30.82
C ASP A 71 -7.09 -0.55 -31.38
N VAL A 72 -7.63 -1.76 -31.17
CA VAL A 72 -7.08 -2.98 -31.73
C VAL A 72 -7.59 -3.08 -33.18
N ASP A 73 -6.75 -2.69 -34.13
CA ASP A 73 -6.96 -2.89 -35.56
C ASP A 73 -6.90 -4.40 -35.88
N SER A 74 -8.03 -5.09 -35.69
CA SER A 74 -8.20 -6.49 -36.07
C SER A 74 -8.23 -6.61 -37.58
N THR A 75 -7.04 -6.74 -38.18
CA THR A 75 -6.88 -7.28 -39.53
C THR A 75 -7.35 -8.74 -39.54
N VAL A 76 -8.65 -8.90 -39.77
CA VAL A 76 -9.32 -10.16 -40.11
C VAL A 76 -8.53 -10.88 -41.20
N SER A 77 -7.84 -11.93 -40.76
CA SER A 77 -7.16 -12.86 -41.65
C SER A 77 -8.22 -13.65 -42.41
N LEU A 78 -8.30 -13.37 -43.72
CA LEU A 78 -9.22 -13.94 -44.70
C LEU A 78 -9.01 -15.46 -44.98
N LEU A 79 -8.42 -16.20 -44.04
CA LEU A 79 -7.96 -17.59 -44.22
C LEU A 79 -8.72 -18.63 -43.38
N ASP A 80 -9.67 -18.25 -42.53
CA ASP A 80 -10.47 -19.21 -41.74
C ASP A 80 -11.72 -19.79 -42.45
N ALA A 81 -11.77 -19.70 -43.78
CA ALA A 81 -12.90 -20.18 -44.57
C ALA A 81 -12.93 -21.71 -44.81
N PHE A 82 -12.08 -22.52 -44.15
CA PHE A 82 -12.03 -23.96 -44.40
C PHE A 82 -11.74 -24.81 -43.15
N CYS A 83 -12.68 -24.85 -42.20
CA CYS A 83 -12.82 -25.96 -41.25
C CYS A 83 -14.29 -26.09 -40.79
N ASN A 84 -15.15 -26.65 -41.63
CA ASN A 84 -16.46 -27.15 -41.22
C ASN A 84 -16.31 -28.62 -40.78
N VAL A 85 -16.13 -28.85 -39.48
CA VAL A 85 -16.38 -30.15 -38.83
C VAL A 85 -17.23 -29.87 -37.60
N ASP A 86 -18.52 -30.18 -37.73
CA ASP A 86 -19.53 -30.12 -36.68
C ASP A 86 -19.24 -31.18 -35.59
N THR A 87 -18.48 -30.80 -34.57
CA THR A 87 -18.51 -31.48 -33.26
C THR A 87 -19.28 -30.58 -32.31
N GLY A 88 -20.59 -30.85 -32.18
CA GLY A 88 -21.49 -30.13 -31.29
C GLY A 88 -21.06 -30.24 -29.84
N GLU A 89 -20.39 -29.20 -29.34
CA GLU A 89 -20.35 -28.74 -27.96
C GLU A 89 -19.72 -27.34 -27.97
N GLY A 90 -20.53 -26.35 -28.32
CA GLY A 90 -20.14 -24.93 -28.32
C GLY A 90 -20.05 -24.41 -26.90
N CYS A 91 -18.84 -24.40 -26.34
CA CYS A 91 -18.53 -23.50 -25.25
C CYS A 91 -18.22 -22.15 -25.91
N GLU A 92 -19.15 -21.20 -25.81
CA GLU A 92 -18.85 -19.81 -26.12
C GLU A 92 -17.81 -19.34 -25.10
N GLU A 93 -16.54 -19.35 -25.51
CA GLU A 93 -15.48 -18.66 -24.79
C GLU A 93 -15.76 -17.17 -24.98
N ASP A 94 -16.47 -16.57 -24.02
CA ASP A 94 -16.54 -15.12 -23.87
C ASP A 94 -15.11 -14.62 -23.62
N GLU A 95 -14.38 -14.32 -24.70
CA GLU A 95 -13.13 -13.57 -24.67
C GLU A 95 -13.44 -12.15 -24.21
N GLY A 96 -13.58 -11.98 -22.89
CA GLY A 96 -13.72 -10.69 -22.27
C GLY A 96 -12.49 -9.84 -22.60
N GLU A 97 -12.69 -8.80 -23.41
CA GLU A 97 -11.65 -7.86 -23.81
C GLU A 97 -11.01 -7.23 -22.55
N ALA A 98 -9.76 -7.59 -22.27
CA ALA A 98 -9.05 -7.10 -21.10
C ALA A 98 -8.75 -5.61 -21.27
N VAL A 99 -9.42 -4.77 -20.48
CA VAL A 99 -9.21 -3.32 -20.51
C VAL A 99 -7.99 -2.96 -19.66
N SER A 100 -6.95 -2.42 -20.30
CA SER A 100 -5.76 -1.90 -19.63
C SER A 100 -5.77 -0.38 -19.54
N VAL A 101 -5.32 0.18 -18.41
CA VAL A 101 -5.19 1.63 -18.20
C VAL A 101 -3.74 1.98 -17.94
N GLU A 102 -3.22 2.95 -18.70
CA GLU A 102 -1.88 3.53 -18.51
C GLU A 102 -1.96 4.78 -17.61
N LEU A 103 -1.14 4.83 -16.57
CA LEU A 103 -1.02 5.96 -15.65
C LEU A 103 0.43 6.40 -15.52
N GLU A 104 0.64 7.72 -15.54
CA GLU A 104 1.93 8.33 -15.18
C GLU A 104 1.94 8.64 -13.69
N LEU A 105 2.78 7.93 -12.93
CA LEU A 105 2.82 8.03 -11.48
C LEU A 105 3.98 8.92 -11.01
N ASP A 106 3.65 9.93 -10.22
CA ASP A 106 4.64 10.75 -9.53
C ASP A 106 5.13 10.02 -8.27
N LEU A 107 6.40 9.61 -8.30
CA LEU A 107 7.10 9.02 -7.15
C LEU A 107 7.66 10.08 -6.19
N GLY A 108 7.42 11.36 -6.45
CA GLY A 108 7.96 12.49 -5.71
C GLY A 108 9.43 12.76 -6.04
N SER A 109 10.03 13.72 -5.33
CA SER A 109 11.45 14.08 -5.40
C SER A 109 11.97 14.61 -6.76
N GLY A 110 11.08 15.18 -7.59
CA GLY A 110 11.46 15.78 -8.87
C GLY A 110 11.93 14.75 -9.92
N LYS A 111 11.51 13.49 -9.76
CA LYS A 111 11.82 12.41 -10.69
C LYS A 111 10.87 12.43 -11.88
N VAL A 112 11.34 11.85 -12.98
CA VAL A 112 10.49 11.60 -14.15
C VAL A 112 9.34 10.67 -13.72
N PRO A 113 8.08 11.01 -14.06
CA PRO A 113 6.94 10.14 -13.82
C PRO A 113 7.19 8.74 -14.37
N VAL A 114 6.75 7.71 -13.65
CA VAL A 114 6.89 6.32 -14.08
C VAL A 114 5.59 5.90 -14.78
N PRO A 115 5.61 5.58 -16.09
CA PRO A 115 4.45 5.00 -16.74
C PRO A 115 4.23 3.58 -16.21
N ALA A 116 3.00 3.29 -15.82
CA ALA A 116 2.57 1.98 -15.36
C ALA A 116 1.26 1.60 -16.03
N VAL A 117 1.17 0.36 -16.50
CA VAL A 117 -0.03 -0.20 -17.13
C VAL A 117 -0.65 -1.19 -16.16
N PHE A 118 -1.95 -1.04 -15.92
CA PHE A 118 -2.71 -1.90 -15.04
C PHE A 118 -3.89 -2.49 -15.79
N GLU A 119 -4.08 -3.80 -15.68
CA GLU A 119 -5.28 -4.48 -16.16
C GLU A 119 -6.40 -4.21 -15.16
N LEU A 120 -7.62 -3.95 -15.62
CA LEU A 120 -8.77 -3.78 -14.73
C LEU A 120 -9.38 -5.13 -14.38
N ASN A 121 -9.91 -5.26 -13.17
CA ASN A 121 -10.65 -6.46 -12.79
C ASN A 121 -12.04 -6.54 -13.46
N ALA A 122 -12.60 -5.39 -13.86
CA ALA A 122 -13.80 -5.30 -14.66
C ALA A 122 -13.74 -4.04 -15.55
N PRO A 123 -14.33 -4.04 -16.76
CA PRO A 123 -14.26 -2.92 -17.69
C PRO A 123 -14.96 -1.65 -17.18
N THR A 124 -15.86 -1.79 -16.20
CA THR A 124 -16.57 -0.67 -15.57
C THR A 124 -15.78 -0.02 -14.44
N ASN A 125 -14.68 -0.64 -14.00
CA ASN A 125 -13.88 -0.12 -12.89
C ASN A 125 -13.03 1.07 -13.35
N SER A 126 -12.62 1.90 -12.40
CA SER A 126 -11.74 3.05 -12.67
C SER A 126 -10.51 2.98 -11.78
N ILE A 127 -9.33 3.31 -12.31
CA ILE A 127 -8.11 3.41 -11.51
C ILE A 127 -7.83 4.88 -11.20
N LYS A 128 -7.50 5.15 -9.94
CA LYS A 128 -7.12 6.47 -9.43
C LYS A 128 -5.83 6.38 -8.64
N SER A 129 -5.04 7.45 -8.70
CA SER A 129 -3.82 7.59 -7.90
C SER A 129 -4.01 8.63 -6.81
N TYR A 130 -3.60 8.32 -5.59
CA TYR A 130 -3.76 9.16 -4.41
C TYR A 130 -2.42 9.37 -3.73
N GLN A 131 -2.00 10.62 -3.56
CA GLN A 131 -0.82 10.96 -2.76
C GLN A 131 -1.27 11.32 -1.34
N LEU A 132 -0.90 10.49 -0.37
CA LEU A 132 -1.36 10.59 1.01
C LEU A 132 -0.19 10.82 1.96
N GLY A 133 -0.39 11.67 2.97
CA GLY A 133 0.53 11.79 4.10
C GLY A 133 0.25 10.73 5.16
N MET A 134 1.30 10.27 5.84
CA MET A 134 1.15 9.36 6.99
C MET A 134 0.90 10.11 8.31
N PRO A 135 0.08 9.56 9.23
CA PRO A 135 -0.65 8.29 9.13
C PRO A 135 -1.81 8.34 8.12
N LEU A 136 -2.02 7.26 7.38
CA LEU A 136 -2.98 7.22 6.26
C LEU A 136 -4.44 7.29 6.73
N GLY A 137 -4.76 6.64 7.86
CA GLY A 137 -6.14 6.48 8.33
C GLY A 137 -6.94 5.46 7.51
N ILE A 138 -6.29 4.39 7.03
CA ILE A 138 -6.90 3.32 6.24
C ILE A 138 -6.69 1.98 6.96
N VAL A 139 -7.73 1.16 7.03
CA VAL A 139 -7.65 -0.24 7.38
C VAL A 139 -7.79 -1.06 6.10
N PHE A 140 -6.78 -1.89 5.82
CA PHE A 140 -6.80 -2.81 4.68
C PHE A 140 -7.17 -4.22 5.14
N GLU A 141 -7.87 -4.94 4.28
CA GLU A 141 -8.23 -6.34 4.44
C GLU A 141 -7.74 -7.13 3.22
N ASP A 142 -7.34 -8.38 3.46
CA ASP A 142 -6.98 -9.34 2.41
C ASP A 142 -8.23 -10.15 2.04
N VAL A 143 -8.55 -10.21 0.75
CA VAL A 143 -9.71 -10.94 0.22
C VAL A 143 -9.22 -12.27 -0.35
N ASP A 144 -10.09 -13.30 -0.39
CA ASP A 144 -9.76 -14.68 -0.79
C ASP A 144 -9.03 -14.83 -2.14
N ASP A 145 -9.03 -13.81 -2.99
CA ASP A 145 -8.29 -13.74 -4.26
C ASP A 145 -6.86 -13.18 -4.14
N GLY A 146 -6.33 -12.97 -2.92
CA GLY A 146 -5.06 -12.29 -2.66
C GLY A 146 -5.08 -10.81 -3.03
N LYS A 147 -6.28 -10.22 -3.15
CA LYS A 147 -6.50 -8.80 -3.42
C LYS A 147 -6.66 -8.06 -2.11
N ILE A 148 -6.01 -6.90 -2.02
CA ILE A 148 -6.06 -6.07 -0.82
C ILE A 148 -7.10 -4.98 -1.03
N LYS A 149 -8.11 -4.91 -0.15
CA LYS A 149 -9.19 -3.92 -0.23
C LYS A 149 -9.16 -2.96 0.96
N VAL A 150 -9.69 -1.76 0.75
CA VAL A 150 -9.99 -0.81 1.81
C VAL A 150 -11.23 -1.28 2.56
N ALA A 151 -11.06 -1.72 3.81
CA ALA A 151 -12.15 -2.21 4.65
C ALA A 151 -12.78 -1.10 5.49
N GLU A 152 -11.95 -0.25 6.10
CA GLU A 152 -12.42 0.87 6.93
C GLU A 152 -11.55 2.11 6.72
N LEU A 153 -12.15 3.28 6.96
CA LEU A 153 -11.49 4.57 6.88
C LEU A 153 -11.73 5.34 8.17
N ASP A 154 -10.66 5.97 8.69
CA ASP A 154 -10.80 6.95 9.77
C ASP A 154 -11.46 8.21 9.20
N PRO A 155 -12.63 8.64 9.71
CA PRO A 155 -13.33 9.84 9.22
C PRO A 155 -12.48 11.11 9.28
N ASN A 156 -11.46 11.15 10.15
CA ASN A 156 -10.55 12.29 10.28
C ASN A 156 -9.23 12.11 9.52
N GLY A 157 -9.01 10.95 8.89
CA GLY A 157 -7.77 10.55 8.25
C GLY A 157 -7.46 11.27 6.93
N SER A 158 -6.21 11.17 6.48
CA SER A 158 -5.79 11.76 5.19
C SER A 158 -6.51 11.12 4.01
N ALA A 159 -6.80 9.82 4.07
CA ALA A 159 -7.42 9.07 2.98
C ALA A 159 -8.80 9.61 2.59
N VAL A 160 -9.69 9.85 3.58
CA VAL A 160 -11.04 10.38 3.34
C VAL A 160 -10.99 11.75 2.67
N ARG A 161 -10.08 12.63 3.12
CA ARG A 161 -9.92 13.98 2.54
C ARG A 161 -9.45 13.97 1.09
N ASN A 162 -8.75 12.92 0.68
CA ASN A 162 -8.27 12.75 -0.69
C ASN A 162 -9.25 11.94 -1.56
N GLY A 163 -10.41 11.55 -1.02
CA GLY A 163 -11.45 10.85 -1.79
C GLY A 163 -11.22 9.35 -1.98
N VAL A 164 -10.46 8.71 -1.08
CA VAL A 164 -10.41 7.25 -0.95
C VAL A 164 -11.73 6.76 -0.37
N GLU A 165 -12.27 5.66 -0.91
CA GLU A 165 -13.55 5.08 -0.49
C GLU A 165 -13.37 3.65 0.02
N VAL A 166 -14.31 3.21 0.88
CA VAL A 166 -14.37 1.81 1.33
C VAL A 166 -14.73 0.93 0.14
N GLY A 167 -14.04 -0.20 -0.01
CA GLY A 167 -14.18 -1.12 -1.15
C GLY A 167 -13.20 -0.87 -2.30
N ASP A 168 -12.45 0.24 -2.29
CA ASP A 168 -11.36 0.47 -3.25
C ASP A 168 -10.30 -0.65 -3.12
N ILE A 169 -9.78 -1.13 -4.25
CA ILE A 169 -8.81 -2.24 -4.33
C ILE A 169 -7.42 -1.69 -4.57
N LEU A 170 -6.45 -2.06 -3.74
CA LEU A 170 -5.06 -1.64 -3.89
C LEU A 170 -4.36 -2.42 -5.01
N ARG A 171 -3.88 -1.70 -6.04
CA ARG A 171 -3.15 -2.27 -7.21
C ARG A 171 -1.66 -1.98 -7.18
N ALA A 172 -1.27 -0.82 -6.66
CA ALA A 172 0.13 -0.49 -6.42
C ALA A 172 0.30 0.54 -5.31
N THR A 173 1.49 0.58 -4.75
CA THR A 173 1.91 1.57 -3.76
C THR A 173 3.35 1.99 -4.00
N THR A 174 3.73 3.19 -3.60
CA THR A 174 5.15 3.55 -3.53
C THR A 174 5.82 2.79 -2.41
N CYS A 175 7.09 2.44 -2.60
CA CYS A 175 7.93 1.88 -1.54
C CYS A 175 9.32 2.52 -1.55
N VAL A 176 10.06 2.35 -0.45
CA VAL A 176 11.41 2.87 -0.29
C VAL A 176 12.41 1.74 -0.40
N VAL A 177 13.14 1.73 -1.50
CA VAL A 177 14.22 0.78 -1.76
C VAL A 177 15.55 1.39 -1.32
N GLN A 178 16.32 0.65 -0.54
CA GLN A 178 17.69 1.02 -0.21
C GLN A 178 18.61 0.57 -1.34
N LYS A 179 19.24 1.52 -2.03
CA LYS A 179 20.25 1.17 -3.03
C LYS A 179 21.46 0.59 -2.31
N LYS A 180 21.73 -0.70 -2.50
CA LYS A 180 22.97 -1.30 -2.02
C LYS A 180 24.13 -0.55 -2.66
N ARG A 181 25.10 -0.14 -1.84
CA ARG A 181 26.34 0.47 -2.35
C ARG A 181 26.97 -0.56 -3.28
N ALA A 182 27.23 -0.20 -4.53
CA ALA A 182 27.96 -1.08 -5.43
C ALA A 182 29.39 -1.19 -4.90
N ASP A 183 29.77 -2.37 -4.40
CA ASP A 183 31.08 -2.60 -3.79
C ASP A 183 32.23 -2.35 -4.77
N PHE A 184 31.94 -2.39 -6.08
CA PHE A 184 32.91 -2.12 -7.14
C PHE A 184 33.50 -0.69 -7.07
N THR A 185 32.78 0.27 -6.50
CA THR A 185 33.27 1.66 -6.37
C THR A 185 34.31 1.83 -5.26
N TYR A 186 34.51 0.82 -4.40
CA TYR A 186 35.54 0.85 -3.36
C TYR A 186 36.96 0.88 -3.95
N TRP A 187 37.16 0.31 -5.14
CA TRP A 187 38.47 0.23 -5.78
C TRP A 187 38.89 1.52 -6.51
N VAL A 188 37.92 2.38 -6.87
CA VAL A 188 38.17 3.62 -7.66
C VAL A 188 37.99 4.89 -6.82
N GLY A 189 37.91 4.78 -5.48
CA GLY A 189 37.83 5.93 -4.58
C GLY A 189 36.54 6.76 -4.71
N GLY A 190 35.51 6.24 -5.37
CA GLY A 190 34.22 6.93 -5.48
C GLY A 190 33.39 6.77 -4.21
N VAL A 191 32.98 7.89 -3.62
CA VAL A 191 31.99 7.92 -2.55
C VAL A 191 30.62 7.61 -3.17
N GLY A 192 30.31 6.32 -3.33
CA GLY A 192 28.98 5.88 -3.72
C GLY A 192 27.98 6.27 -2.64
N GLU A 193 27.10 7.22 -2.93
CA GLU A 193 26.00 7.61 -2.04
C GLU A 193 25.05 6.43 -1.86
N SER A 194 24.99 5.91 -0.63
CA SER A 194 23.92 5.00 -0.22
C SER A 194 22.64 5.82 -0.08
N GLY A 195 21.91 5.95 -1.18
CA GLY A 195 20.63 6.65 -1.22
C GLY A 195 19.44 5.72 -0.99
N LYS A 196 18.44 6.23 -0.28
CA LYS A 196 17.09 5.66 -0.30
C LYS A 196 16.36 6.24 -1.51
N THR A 197 15.71 5.38 -2.28
CA THR A 197 14.94 5.80 -3.45
C THR A 197 13.52 5.28 -3.37
N LYS A 198 12.55 6.10 -3.78
CA LYS A 198 11.20 5.61 -4.05
C LYS A 198 11.17 4.75 -5.31
N ALA A 199 10.37 3.71 -5.27
CA ALA A 199 10.03 2.85 -6.39
C ALA A 199 8.52 2.56 -6.33
N LEU A 200 7.97 2.09 -7.45
CA LEU A 200 6.60 1.59 -7.51
C LEU A 200 6.60 0.10 -7.16
N PHE A 201 5.69 -0.30 -6.28
CA PHE A 201 5.48 -1.68 -5.88
C PHE A 201 4.06 -2.10 -6.27
N THR A 202 3.93 -3.09 -7.16
CA THR A 202 2.65 -3.68 -7.52
C THR A 202 2.20 -4.67 -6.46
N THR A 203 0.92 -4.63 -6.09
CA THR A 203 0.35 -5.52 -5.06
C THR A 203 -0.20 -6.81 -5.65
N ASP A 204 -0.36 -6.89 -6.96
CA ASP A 204 -0.84 -8.09 -7.64
C ASP A 204 0.12 -9.28 -7.43
N GLY A 205 -0.39 -10.34 -6.80
CA GLY A 205 0.38 -11.53 -6.43
C GLY A 205 1.32 -11.35 -5.22
N ALA A 206 1.33 -10.18 -4.58
CA ALA A 206 2.07 -9.96 -3.34
C ALA A 206 1.25 -10.38 -2.12
N SER A 207 1.91 -10.90 -1.09
CA SER A 207 1.24 -11.17 0.18
C SER A 207 0.85 -9.88 0.89
N PHE A 208 -0.26 -9.89 1.62
CA PHE A 208 -0.74 -8.76 2.41
C PHE A 208 0.36 -8.18 3.33
N GLY A 209 1.08 -9.06 4.03
CA GLY A 209 2.18 -8.66 4.91
C GLY A 209 3.31 -7.91 4.18
N LYS A 210 3.61 -8.31 2.94
CA LYS A 210 4.61 -7.62 2.10
C LYS A 210 4.10 -6.25 1.69
N ALA A 211 2.87 -6.14 1.18
CA ALA A 211 2.28 -4.86 0.80
C ALA A 211 2.26 -3.86 1.98
N MET A 212 1.87 -4.31 3.18
CA MET A 212 1.86 -3.46 4.37
C MET A 212 3.27 -3.04 4.81
N ALA A 213 4.28 -3.90 4.63
CA ALA A 213 5.67 -3.55 4.91
C ALA A 213 6.20 -2.48 3.93
N GLU A 214 5.85 -2.60 2.64
CA GLU A 214 6.23 -1.64 1.61
C GLU A 214 5.56 -0.28 1.84
N ILE A 215 4.27 -0.23 2.21
CA ILE A 215 3.59 1.02 2.60
C ILE A 215 4.32 1.68 3.77
N LYS A 216 4.62 0.91 4.83
CA LYS A 216 5.33 1.40 6.03
C LYS A 216 6.75 1.88 5.71
N SER A 217 7.39 1.38 4.66
CA SER A 217 8.75 1.79 4.29
C SER A 217 8.85 3.28 3.92
N ASN A 218 7.76 3.89 3.44
CA ASN A 218 7.71 5.32 3.10
C ASN A 218 7.89 6.25 4.32
N ALA A 219 7.66 5.75 5.54
CA ALA A 219 8.02 6.43 6.79
C ALA A 219 9.48 6.88 6.85
N GLN A 220 10.34 6.17 6.14
CA GLN A 220 11.77 6.31 6.26
C GLN A 220 12.38 7.34 5.32
N LEU A 221 11.58 7.99 4.46
CA LEU A 221 12.04 8.97 3.48
C LEU A 221 11.36 10.34 3.69
N ASP A 222 10.14 10.51 3.20
CA ASP A 222 9.39 11.78 3.25
C ASP A 222 8.03 11.66 3.95
N GLY A 223 7.59 10.46 4.29
CA GLY A 223 6.31 10.22 4.96
C GLY A 223 5.10 10.33 4.03
N PHE A 224 5.29 10.47 2.72
CA PHE A 224 4.22 10.46 1.73
C PHE A 224 4.17 9.13 1.00
N VAL A 225 2.96 8.63 0.73
CA VAL A 225 2.70 7.39 0.01
C VAL A 225 1.82 7.71 -1.19
N THR A 226 2.19 7.25 -2.38
CA THR A 226 1.27 7.23 -3.52
C THR A 226 0.61 5.86 -3.56
N LEU A 227 -0.72 5.81 -3.47
CA LEU A 227 -1.53 4.61 -3.64
C LEU A 227 -2.22 4.63 -4.99
N VAL A 228 -2.16 3.52 -5.71
CA VAL A 228 -2.95 3.29 -6.93
C VAL A 228 -4.08 2.36 -6.55
N LEU A 229 -5.28 2.90 -6.56
CA LEU A 229 -6.49 2.18 -6.17
C LEU A 229 -7.40 2.01 -7.38
N GLU A 230 -7.92 0.80 -7.54
CA GLU A 230 -9.00 0.48 -8.46
C GLU A 230 -10.33 0.58 -7.72
N ARG A 231 -11.19 1.49 -8.20
CA ARG A 231 -12.54 1.66 -7.70
C ARG A 231 -13.50 0.77 -8.48
N PRO A 232 -14.18 -0.17 -7.81
CA PRO A 232 -15.26 -0.91 -8.46
C PRO A 232 -16.40 0.04 -8.83
N ALA A 233 -17.00 -0.14 -10.01
CA ALA A 233 -18.21 0.60 -10.37
C ALA A 233 -19.26 0.36 -9.28
N SER A 234 -19.59 1.42 -8.54
CA SER A 234 -20.50 1.47 -7.38
C SER A 234 -21.27 0.17 -7.19
N GLN A 235 -20.76 -0.71 -6.32
CA GLN A 235 -21.59 -1.78 -5.78
C GLN A 235 -22.70 -1.07 -5.03
N THR A 236 -23.82 -0.84 -5.72
CA THR A 236 -25.01 -0.22 -5.15
C THR A 236 -25.32 -1.05 -3.93
N ALA A 237 -25.09 -0.46 -2.75
CA ALA A 237 -25.04 -1.16 -1.49
C ALA A 237 -26.31 -2.01 -1.34
N THR A 238 -26.18 -3.33 -1.52
CA THR A 238 -27.21 -4.28 -1.11
C THR A 238 -27.09 -4.42 0.40
N SER A 239 -27.36 -3.33 1.13
CA SER A 239 -27.52 -3.37 2.58
C SER A 239 -28.92 -3.92 2.86
N SER A 240 -29.04 -5.25 2.89
CA SER A 240 -30.18 -5.98 3.47
C SER A 240 -29.98 -6.18 4.96
#